data_AF-A0A923DUB9-F1
#
_entry.id   AF-A0A923DUB9-F1
#
_cell.length_a   1.000
_cell.length_b   1.000
_cell.length_c   1.000
_cell.angle_alpha   90.00
_cell.angle_beta   90.00
_cell.angle_gamma   90.00
#
_symmetry.space_group_name_H-M   'P 1'
#
loop_
_entity.id
_entity.type
_entity.pdbx_description
1 polymer ?
#
loop_
_entity_poly.entity_id
_entity_poly.type
_entity_poly.pdbx_seq_one_letter_code
_entity_poly.pdbx_strand_id
1 'polypeptide(L)'
;MKTDTKGIKEVKIFYKDIVYIEAQHNHVIVYLENNKQHVVFNTMKDMEENLPFALFSRIHKSFIINDDKISYIEGNAVILNDNTKLKIVIGNTFRKAFIEKKNKRVIKGNKSKIKEEIMVGLLLPLTLMLTNLVNLVNELNFF
;
A
#
# COMPACT_ATOMS: atom_id res chain seq x y z
N MET A 1 42.30 -31.13 15.75
CA MET A 1 41.42 -30.10 15.14
C MET A 1 40.01 -30.37 15.64
N LYS A 2 39.53 -29.62 16.65
CA LYS A 2 38.17 -29.77 17.16
C LYS A 2 37.30 -28.76 16.41
N THR A 3 36.38 -29.26 15.59
CA THR A 3 35.37 -28.43 14.94
C THR A 3 34.29 -28.15 15.97
N ASP A 4 34.38 -27.00 16.63
CA ASP A 4 33.28 -26.47 17.44
C ASP A 4 32.19 -25.98 16.48
N THR A 5 31.38 -26.90 15.98
CA THR A 5 30.11 -26.59 15.31
C THR A 5 29.14 -26.10 16.39
N LYS A 6 29.32 -24.86 16.83
CA LYS A 6 28.36 -24.13 17.65
C LYS A 6 27.05 -24.13 16.85
N GLY A 7 26.06 -24.92 17.32
CA GLY A 7 24.86 -25.27 16.55
C GLY A 7 24.23 -24.07 15.85
N ILE A 8 24.06 -24.19 14.53
CA ILE A 8 23.35 -23.19 13.73
C ILE A 8 21.92 -23.15 14.23
N LYS A 9 21.57 -22.11 14.98
CA LYS A 9 20.20 -21.90 15.46
C LYS A 9 19.40 -21.29 14.31
N GLU A 10 18.65 -22.13 13.62
CA GLU A 10 17.68 -21.67 12.62
C GLU A 10 16.40 -21.20 13.31
N VAL A 11 15.93 -20.01 12.92
CA VAL A 11 14.67 -19.46 13.40
C VAL A 11 13.72 -19.36 12.22
N LYS A 12 12.64 -20.13 12.26
CA LYS A 12 11.57 -20.03 11.26
C LYS A 12 10.74 -18.78 11.53
N ILE A 13 10.63 -17.91 10.53
CA ILE A 13 9.81 -16.70 10.55
C ILE A 13 8.76 -16.82 9.44
N PHE A 14 7.49 -16.63 9.77
CA PHE A 14 6.44 -16.59 8.74
C PHE A 14 6.38 -15.20 8.11
N TYR A 15 6.24 -15.13 6.78
CA TYR A 15 6.16 -13.86 6.05
C TYR A 15 5.06 -12.93 6.56
N LYS A 16 3.92 -13.49 6.98
CA LYS A 16 2.80 -12.73 7.53
C LYS A 16 3.13 -11.97 8.82
N ASP A 17 4.16 -12.41 9.55
CA ASP A 17 4.59 -11.82 10.81
C ASP A 17 5.65 -10.73 10.59
N ILE A 18 6.25 -10.65 9.39
CA ILE A 18 7.25 -9.64 9.03
C ILE A 18 6.54 -8.33 8.67
N VAL A 19 6.97 -7.24 9.29
CA VAL A 19 6.47 -5.90 9.02
C VAL A 19 7.35 -5.19 7.99
N TYR A 20 8.64 -5.09 8.29
CA TYR A 20 9.63 -4.50 7.39
C TYR A 20 11.03 -5.05 7.70
N ILE A 21 11.95 -4.77 6.81
CA ILE A 21 13.36 -5.13 6.92
C ILE A 21 14.16 -3.86 6.71
N GLU A 22 15.10 -3.59 7.61
CA GLU A 22 15.98 -2.44 7.58
C GLU A 22 17.44 -2.87 7.46
N ALA A 23 18.20 -2.20 6.60
CA ALA A 23 19.64 -2.37 6.56
C ALA A 23 20.32 -1.63 7.72
N GLN A 24 21.15 -2.33 8.50
CA GLN A 24 22.01 -1.74 9.51
C GLN A 24 23.45 -2.20 9.30
N HIS A 25 24.32 -1.26 8.91
CA HIS A 25 25.73 -1.53 8.61
C HIS A 25 25.92 -2.67 7.60
N ASN A 26 26.33 -3.86 8.06
CA ASN A 26 26.65 -5.05 7.27
C ASN A 26 25.63 -6.18 7.41
N HIS A 27 24.51 -5.93 8.10
CA HIS A 27 23.44 -6.89 8.30
C HIS A 27 22.09 -6.23 8.06
N VAL A 28 21.03 -7.03 8.11
CA VAL A 28 19.66 -6.53 8.11
C VAL A 28 18.99 -6.88 9.42
N ILE A 29 18.05 -6.05 9.81
CA ILE A 29 17.13 -6.34 10.90
C ILE A 29 15.76 -6.63 10.30
N VAL A 30 15.22 -7.79 10.62
CA VAL A 30 13.87 -8.19 10.27
C VAL A 30 12.96 -7.80 11.44
N TYR A 31 12.10 -6.80 11.23
CA TYR A 31 11.12 -6.36 12.20
C TYR A 31 9.84 -7.14 12.03
N LEU A 32 9.37 -7.71 13.13
CA LEU A 32 8.16 -8.51 13.21
C LEU A 32 7.07 -7.75 13.96
N GLU A 33 5.84 -8.26 13.88
CA GLU A 33 4.76 -7.80 14.74
C GLU A 33 5.12 -7.91 16.23
N ASN A 34 4.43 -7.11 17.06
CA ASN A 34 4.64 -7.04 18.51
C ASN A 34 6.07 -6.64 18.91
N ASN A 35 6.71 -5.77 18.13
CA ASN A 35 8.04 -5.20 18.39
C ASN A 35 9.16 -6.24 18.55
N LYS A 36 9.00 -7.43 17.97
CA LYS A 36 10.07 -8.43 17.90
C LYS A 36 10.98 -8.12 16.72
N GLN A 37 12.26 -8.45 16.84
CA GLN A 37 13.21 -8.28 15.75
C GLN A 37 14.29 -9.36 15.75
N HIS A 38 14.81 -9.66 14.56
CA HIS A 38 15.92 -10.59 14.37
C HIS A 38 17.01 -9.95 13.51
N VAL A 39 18.25 -10.06 13.97
CA VAL A 39 19.43 -9.71 13.18
C VAL A 39 19.74 -10.86 12.23
N VAL A 40 19.87 -10.56 10.94
CA VAL A 40 20.18 -11.52 9.89
C VAL A 40 21.38 -11.01 9.09
N PHE A 41 22.41 -11.85 8.96
CA PHE A 41 23.66 -11.53 8.25
C PHE A 41 23.52 -11.73 6.73
N ASN A 42 22.53 -11.06 6.13
CA ASN A 42 22.27 -11.04 4.69
C ASN A 42 22.33 -9.61 4.17
N THR A 43 22.52 -9.44 2.86
CA THR A 43 22.37 -8.12 2.25
C THR A 43 20.91 -7.83 1.91
N MET A 44 20.56 -6.55 1.72
CA MET A 44 19.23 -6.17 1.22
C MET A 44 18.89 -6.80 -0.13
N LYS A 45 19.90 -7.06 -0.97
CA LYS A 45 19.73 -7.71 -2.27
C LYS A 45 19.35 -9.18 -2.07
N ASP A 46 20.08 -9.89 -1.22
CA ASP A 46 19.77 -11.29 -0.92
C ASP A 46 18.36 -11.43 -0.32
N MET A 47 17.98 -10.50 0.57
CA MET A 47 16.62 -10.49 1.12
C MET A 47 15.58 -10.27 0.03
N GLU A 48 15.78 -9.28 -0.86
CA GLU A 48 14.85 -8.98 -1.96
C GLU A 48 14.66 -10.16 -2.92
N GLU A 49 15.72 -10.92 -3.23
CA GLU A 49 15.66 -12.08 -4.12
C GLU A 49 14.94 -13.29 -3.50
N ASN A 50 15.03 -13.46 -2.18
CA ASN A 50 14.44 -14.60 -1.46
C ASN A 50 13.03 -14.33 -0.91
N LEU A 51 12.58 -13.08 -0.90
CA LEU A 51 11.25 -12.72 -0.44
C LEU A 51 10.24 -12.81 -1.58
N PRO A 52 9.01 -13.32 -1.33
CA PRO A 52 7.98 -13.35 -2.34
C PRO A 52 7.68 -11.93 -2.85
N PHE A 53 7.93 -11.69 -4.14
CA PHE A 53 7.56 -10.42 -4.79
C PHE A 53 6.08 -10.10 -4.62
N ALA A 54 5.24 -11.13 -4.45
CA ALA A 54 3.83 -10.95 -4.12
C ALA A 54 3.60 -10.22 -2.79
N LEU A 55 4.46 -10.34 -1.80
CA LEU A 55 4.21 -9.79 -0.45
C LEU A 55 5.13 -8.62 -0.10
N PHE A 56 6.32 -8.54 -0.69
CA PHE A 56 7.33 -7.57 -0.26
C PHE A 56 7.73 -6.59 -1.35
N SER A 57 7.97 -5.35 -0.96
CA SER A 57 8.45 -4.30 -1.86
C SER A 57 9.68 -3.63 -1.28
N ARG A 58 10.76 -3.56 -2.07
CA ARG A 58 11.86 -2.65 -1.77
C ARG A 58 11.48 -1.23 -2.13
N ILE A 59 11.47 -0.34 -1.15
CA ILE A 59 11.04 1.05 -1.32
C ILE A 59 12.15 2.06 -1.07
N HIS A 60 13.27 1.63 -0.50
CA HIS A 60 14.45 2.45 -0.26
C HIS A 60 15.70 1.56 -0.31
N LYS A 61 16.90 2.16 -0.42
CA LYS A 61 18.16 1.39 -0.41
C LYS A 61 18.33 0.55 0.86
N SER A 62 17.78 1.03 1.96
CA SER A 62 17.82 0.42 3.29
C SER A 62 16.50 -0.19 3.76
N PHE A 63 15.42 -0.16 2.97
CA PHE A 63 14.11 -0.66 3.43
C PHE A 63 13.39 -1.55 2.42
N ILE A 64 12.96 -2.72 2.88
CA ILE A 64 11.97 -3.60 2.26
C ILE A 64 10.77 -3.66 3.20
N ILE A 65 9.56 -3.48 2.68
CA ILE A 65 8.32 -3.50 3.47
C ILE A 65 7.45 -4.69 3.09
N ASN A 66 6.65 -5.18 4.03
CA ASN A 66 5.54 -6.04 3.74
C ASN A 66 4.34 -5.20 3.25
N ASP A 67 3.88 -5.52 2.05
CA ASP A 67 2.78 -4.85 1.37
C ASP A 67 1.46 -4.94 2.13
N ASP A 68 1.24 -6.02 2.86
CA ASP A 68 0.01 -6.27 3.64
C ASP A 68 0.00 -5.48 4.96
N LYS A 69 1.15 -4.93 5.36
CA LYS A 69 1.30 -4.12 6.58
C LYS A 69 1.24 -2.62 6.31
N ILE A 70 0.97 -2.22 5.07
CA ILE A 70 0.80 -0.81 4.73
C ILE A 70 -0.53 -0.31 5.29
N SER A 71 -0.47 0.76 6.08
CA SER A 71 -1.64 1.52 6.54
C SER A 71 -2.17 2.40 5.43
N TYR A 72 -1.32 3.33 4.97
CA TYR A 72 -1.62 4.25 3.90
C TYR A 72 -0.31 4.78 3.29
N ILE A 73 -0.45 5.39 2.11
CA ILE A 73 0.64 6.08 1.42
C ILE A 73 0.32 7.58 1.45
N GLU A 74 1.24 8.38 1.97
CA GLU A 74 1.12 9.84 2.04
C GLU A 74 2.24 10.48 1.20
N GLY A 75 1.87 11.06 0.07
CA GLY A 75 2.82 11.70 -0.86
C GLY A 75 3.88 10.73 -1.39
N ASN A 76 5.09 10.79 -0.85
CA ASN A 76 6.20 9.90 -1.16
C ASN A 76 6.65 9.01 -0.01
N ALA A 77 5.82 8.85 1.03
CA ALA A 77 6.12 7.99 2.15
C ALA A 77 5.06 6.89 2.32
N VAL A 78 5.52 5.75 2.82
CA VAL A 78 4.67 4.64 3.27
C VAL A 78 4.56 4.69 4.79
N ILE A 79 3.35 4.51 5.32
CA ILE A 79 3.08 4.38 6.75
C ILE A 79 2.64 2.94 7.00
N LEU A 80 3.25 2.29 8.00
CA LEU A 80 2.99 0.88 8.34
C LEU A 80 2.09 0.74 9.58
N ASN A 81 1.34 -0.38 9.65
CA ASN A 81 0.40 -0.74 10.71
C ASN A 81 1.08 -1.55 11.85
N ASP A 82 2.10 -1.02 12.52
CA ASP A 82 2.93 -1.79 13.46
C ASP A 82 3.05 -1.21 14.87
N ASN A 83 2.07 -0.42 15.32
CA ASN A 83 2.10 0.35 16.59
C ASN A 83 3.21 1.41 16.69
N THR A 84 4.18 1.45 15.79
CA THR A 84 5.27 2.45 15.79
C THR A 84 4.97 3.64 14.86
N LYS A 85 3.98 3.52 13.97
CA LYS A 85 3.64 4.52 12.93
C LYS A 85 4.86 4.93 12.11
N LEU A 86 5.75 3.97 11.81
CA LEU A 86 6.97 4.26 11.07
C LEU A 86 6.64 4.83 9.69
N LYS A 87 7.18 6.02 9.41
CA LYS A 87 7.05 6.72 8.13
C LYS A 87 8.33 6.51 7.32
N ILE A 88 8.25 5.73 6.25
CA ILE A 88 9.40 5.41 5.39
C ILE A 88 9.28 6.16 4.07
N VAL A 89 10.24 7.04 3.78
CA VAL A 89 10.29 7.75 2.50
C VAL A 89 10.72 6.79 1.39
N ILE A 90 9.97 6.81 0.30
CA ILE A 90 10.25 6.02 -0.89
C ILE A 90 11.40 6.68 -1.64
N GLY A 91 12.50 5.96 -1.82
CA GLY A 91 13.64 6.42 -2.60
C GLY A 91 13.26 6.59 -4.07
N ASN A 92 13.78 7.64 -4.72
CA ASN A 92 13.44 7.99 -6.10
C ASN A 92 13.62 6.82 -7.08
N THR A 93 14.71 6.06 -6.94
CA THR A 93 15.00 4.87 -7.76
C THR A 93 13.92 3.79 -7.65
N PHE A 94 13.29 3.64 -6.48
CA PHE A 94 12.32 2.59 -6.19
C PHE A 94 10.87 3.02 -6.47
N ARG A 95 10.63 4.34 -6.53
CA ARG A 95 9.28 4.93 -6.60
C ARG A 95 8.45 4.39 -7.76
N LYS A 96 9.02 4.38 -8.97
CA LYS A 96 8.28 3.97 -10.17
C LYS A 96 7.80 2.51 -10.07
N ALA A 97 8.73 1.60 -9.78
CA ALA A 97 8.42 0.17 -9.64
C ALA A 97 7.41 -0.10 -8.52
N PHE A 98 7.55 0.58 -7.37
CA PHE A 98 6.62 0.43 -6.26
C PHE A 98 5.19 0.86 -6.62
N ILE A 99 5.03 2.03 -7.25
CA ILE A 99 3.70 2.54 -7.65
C ILE A 99 3.06 1.66 -8.72
N GLU A 100 3.83 1.23 -9.72
CA GLU A 100 3.34 0.31 -10.76
C GLU A 100 2.86 -1.02 -10.17
N LYS A 101 3.59 -1.57 -9.20
CA LYS A 101 3.20 -2.79 -8.48
C LYS A 101 1.88 -2.61 -7.74
N LYS A 102 1.68 -1.47 -7.06
CA LYS A 102 0.45 -1.18 -6.29
C LYS A 102 -0.77 -0.99 -7.19
N ASN A 103 -0.61 -0.28 -8.32
CA ASN A 103 -1.70 -0.05 -9.25
C ASN A 103 -2.30 -1.35 -9.84
N LYS A 104 -1.53 -2.44 -9.90
CA LYS A 104 -2.00 -3.75 -10.36
C LYS A 104 -2.88 -4.49 -9.34
N ARG A 105 -2.90 -4.05 -8.08
CA ARG A 105 -3.62 -4.72 -6.97
C ARG A 105 -4.77 -3.89 -6.40
N VAL A 106 -4.83 -2.61 -6.74
CA VAL A 106 -5.95 -1.75 -6.37
C VAL A 106 -7.09 -1.99 -7.35
N ILE A 107 -8.23 -2.49 -6.86
CA ILE A 107 -9.49 -2.33 -7.57
C ILE A 107 -9.72 -0.82 -7.64
N LYS A 108 -9.59 -0.22 -8.83
CA LYS A 108 -9.90 1.19 -9.04
C LYS A 108 -11.39 1.39 -8.77
N GLY A 109 -11.77 1.69 -7.54
CA GLY A 109 -13.03 2.37 -7.24
C GLY A 109 -12.99 3.70 -7.95
N ASN A 110 -13.66 3.81 -9.09
CA ASN A 110 -13.52 4.95 -9.98
C ASN A 110 -14.21 6.16 -9.33
N LYS A 111 -13.45 7.00 -8.60
CA LYS A 111 -13.95 8.22 -7.93
C LYS A 111 -14.66 9.18 -8.90
N SER A 112 -14.29 9.17 -10.19
CA SER A 112 -14.99 9.95 -11.22
C SER A 112 -16.39 9.43 -11.49
N LYS A 113 -16.58 8.11 -11.56
CA LYS A 113 -17.87 7.47 -11.81
C LYS A 113 -18.85 7.70 -10.66
N ILE A 114 -18.36 7.65 -9.42
CA ILE A 114 -19.16 7.95 -8.21
C ILE A 114 -19.61 9.42 -8.19
N LYS A 115 -18.74 10.37 -8.57
CA LYS A 115 -19.12 11.78 -8.67
C LYS A 115 -20.15 12.04 -9.77
N GLU A 116 -20.00 11.41 -10.94
CA GLU A 116 -20.97 11.50 -12.04
C GLU A 116 -22.33 10.92 -11.64
N GLU A 117 -22.37 9.73 -11.04
CA GLU A 117 -23.62 9.10 -10.59
C GLU A 117 -24.32 9.93 -9.49
N ILE A 118 -23.57 10.49 -8.54
CA ILE A 118 -24.13 11.39 -7.51
C ILE A 118 -24.64 12.69 -8.14
N MET A 119 -23.91 13.28 -9.08
CA MET A 119 -24.33 14.50 -9.77
C MET A 119 -25.58 14.28 -10.63
N VAL A 120 -25.64 13.17 -11.36
CA VAL A 120 -26.80 12.79 -12.17
C VAL A 120 -28.01 12.53 -11.25
N GLY A 121 -27.82 11.81 -10.14
CA GLY A 121 -28.86 11.56 -9.15
C GLY A 121 -29.42 12.82 -8.47
N LEU A 122 -28.57 13.83 -8.23
CA LEU A 122 -28.98 15.13 -7.66
C LEU A 122 -29.68 16.05 -8.67
N LEU A 123 -29.29 16.00 -9.95
CA LEU A 123 -29.84 16.86 -11.00
C LEU A 123 -31.13 16.32 -11.63
N LEU A 124 -31.32 15.00 -11.68
CA LEU A 124 -32.50 14.34 -12.25
C LEU A 124 -33.84 14.89 -11.71
N PRO A 125 -34.05 15.02 -10.37
CA PRO A 125 -35.29 15.56 -9.83
C PRO A 125 -35.56 17.00 -10.26
N LEU A 126 -34.50 17.82 -10.32
CA LEU A 126 -34.60 19.22 -10.71
C LEU A 126 -34.93 19.35 -12.19
N THR A 127 -34.32 18.52 -13.05
CA THR A 127 -34.65 18.48 -14.48
C THR A 127 -36.10 18.06 -14.71
N LEU A 128 -36.59 17.05 -13.98
CA LEU A 128 -37.98 16.60 -14.09
C LEU A 128 -38.97 17.68 -13.63
N MET A 129 -38.66 18.40 -12.56
CA MET A 129 -39.46 19.55 -12.12
C MET A 129 -39.52 20.65 -13.18
N LEU A 130 -38.39 21.03 -13.77
CA LEU A 130 -38.37 22.03 -14.84
C LEU A 130 -39.19 21.57 -16.04
N THR A 131 -39.05 20.31 -16.47
CA THR A 131 -39.83 19.77 -17.59
C THR A 131 -41.33 19.84 -17.32
N ASN A 132 -41.76 19.44 -16.11
CA ASN A 132 -43.17 19.52 -15.72
C ASN A 132 -43.68 20.97 -15.69
N LEU A 133 -42.88 21.92 -15.21
CA LEU A 133 -43.24 23.33 -15.19
C LEU A 133 -43.37 23.91 -16.60
N VAL A 134 -42.42 23.59 -17.48
CA VAL A 134 -42.46 24.01 -18.89
C VAL A 134 -43.71 23.46 -19.59
N ASN A 135 -44.05 22.19 -19.34
CA ASN A 135 -45.26 21.58 -19.89
C ASN A 135 -46.53 22.28 -19.38
N LEU A 136 -46.61 22.60 -18.08
CA LEU A 136 -47.74 23.33 -17.50
C LEU A 136 -47.90 24.74 -18.09
N VAL A 137 -46.79 25.48 -18.25
CA VAL A 137 -46.80 26.81 -18.87
C VAL A 137 -47.25 26.73 -20.33
N ASN A 138 -46.82 25.69 -21.06
CA ASN A 138 -47.27 25.47 -22.43
C ASN A 138 -48.77 25.19 -22.48
N GLU A 139 -49.30 24.30 -21.62
CA GLU A 139 -50.74 24.00 -21.55
C GLU A 139 -51.59 25.23 -21.23
N LEU A 140 -51.10 26.13 -20.37
CA LEU A 140 -51.80 27.39 -20.04
C LEU A 140 -51.77 28.43 -21.16
N ASN A 141 -50.76 28.40 -22.05
CA ASN A 141 -50.67 29.30 -23.20
C ASN A 141 -51.49 28.84 -24.42
N PHE A 142 -52.15 27.67 -24.34
CA PHE A 142 -53.05 27.15 -25.37
C PHE A 142 -54.55 27.42 -25.06
N PHE A 143 -54.87 28.20 -24.03
CA PHE A 143 -56.21 28.75 -23.73
C PHE A 143 -56.22 30.27 -23.86
#